data_AF-A0A9J6D086-F1
#
_entry.id   AF-A0A9J6D086-F1
#
_cell.length_a   1.000
_cell.length_b   1.000
_cell.length_c   1.000
_cell.angle_alpha   90.00
_cell.angle_beta   90.00
_cell.angle_gamma   90.00
#
_symmetry.space_group_name_H-M   'P 1'
#
loop_
_entity.id
_entity.type
_entity.pdbx_description
1 polymer ?
#
loop_
_entity_poly.entity_id
_entity_poly.type
_entity_poly.pdbx_seq_one_letter_code
_entity_poly.pdbx_strand_id
1 'polypeptide(L)'
;MSEPPDRQKVIEKYLQGLRHDDGYSHGYLKSDEELKLFERSLAAVNESNQIQAVLKKDRFSTVDQENARILIEKIRGEQPESSVVYRPYAARSFVGSSDSDNVEEGVASECEDTLLFCFLTKFMRSMLKKYGGSVVCLDATHKTSDYALPLFLLVVKTPSGYTPAGVFIIQFETAHCIAEALDVFKQWCDNWSPQYWMVDYSKAEISAIKQVFPESQISIYEALRLMKHVASALNQHDFDKAVEDLVDSEYWKNERFRSYFEEVSLSVKELWVMSYRLEFDAVLTTNNGIEAQNRVLKALYVKSSSGKRSSTSLIITVIHGYLRDKEAKFHEAARRQSSAYRQYSENVPAYLHNRPHGFVKHMLRRLVNAEQYTPTDMEELPLKVCLRIHSERSDDDLYTVDFTKPSCTCPDFRKHKYPCKHFCVVFKYSDRWGFSSLPQSYLNRPQITLGSCPESEYKFRDSPCQSAQPF
;
A
#
# COMPACT_ATOMS: atom_id res chain seq x y z
N MET A 1 -23.39 38.53 0.97
CA MET A 1 -21.98 38.17 1.20
C MET A 1 -21.96 36.67 1.41
N SER A 2 -21.55 35.92 0.39
CA SER A 2 -21.42 34.46 0.48
C SER A 2 -20.33 34.11 1.48
N GLU A 3 -20.59 33.17 2.39
CA GLU A 3 -19.56 32.63 3.29
C GLU A 3 -18.33 32.19 2.48
N PRO A 4 -17.11 32.50 2.96
CA PRO A 4 -15.90 32.05 2.29
C PRO A 4 -15.95 30.51 2.20
N PRO A 5 -15.60 29.92 1.04
CA PRO A 5 -15.66 28.48 0.89
C PRO A 5 -14.76 27.83 1.94
N ASP A 6 -15.30 26.81 2.60
CA ASP A 6 -14.60 25.98 3.58
C ASP A 6 -13.22 25.60 3.03
N ARG A 7 -12.17 26.19 3.64
CA ARG A 7 -10.78 26.08 3.21
C ARG A 7 -10.35 24.62 3.11
N GLN A 8 -10.89 23.76 3.98
CA GLN A 8 -10.64 22.33 3.96
C GLN A 8 -11.19 21.69 2.69
N LYS A 9 -12.44 21.97 2.30
CA LYS A 9 -13.04 21.48 1.04
C LYS A 9 -12.29 21.96 -0.20
N VAL A 10 -11.76 23.18 -0.18
CA VAL A 10 -11.00 23.74 -1.31
C VAL A 10 -9.62 23.09 -1.43
N ILE A 11 -8.91 22.90 -0.32
CA ILE A 11 -7.64 22.17 -0.30
C ILE A 11 -7.87 20.71 -0.70
N GLU A 12 -8.92 20.05 -0.21
CA GLU A 12 -9.28 18.68 -0.62
C GLU A 12 -9.56 18.59 -2.12
N LYS A 13 -10.28 19.55 -2.71
CA LYS A 13 -10.52 19.62 -4.17
C LYS A 13 -9.23 19.85 -4.96
N TYR A 14 -8.33 20.71 -4.47
CA TYR A 14 -7.01 20.90 -5.09
C TYR A 14 -6.16 19.61 -5.01
N LEU A 15 -6.14 18.96 -3.84
CA LEU A 15 -5.47 17.68 -3.63
C LEU A 15 -6.05 16.56 -4.50
N GLN A 16 -7.36 16.58 -4.78
CA GLN A 16 -8.01 15.68 -5.75
C GLN A 16 -7.58 15.98 -7.20
N GLY A 17 -7.47 17.26 -7.57
CA GLY A 17 -6.97 17.68 -8.88
C GLY A 17 -5.52 17.26 -9.15
N LEU A 18 -4.67 17.25 -8.11
CA LEU A 18 -3.30 16.72 -8.20
C LEU A 18 -3.25 15.20 -8.42
N ARG A 19 -4.31 14.44 -8.04
CA ARG A 19 -4.36 12.97 -8.25
C ARG A 19 -4.36 12.54 -9.71
N HIS A 20 -4.73 13.45 -10.64
CA HIS A 20 -4.67 13.17 -12.07
C HIS A 20 -3.29 13.44 -12.70
N ASP A 21 -2.38 14.13 -12.01
CA ASP A 21 -1.00 14.45 -12.45
C ASP A 21 0.08 13.81 -11.54
N ASP A 22 -0.33 12.91 -10.63
CA ASP A 22 0.41 12.41 -9.45
C ASP A 22 1.60 11.46 -9.76
N GLY A 23 2.14 11.45 -10.98
CA GLY A 23 3.14 10.47 -11.43
C GLY A 23 4.55 10.56 -10.82
N TYR A 24 4.92 11.66 -10.14
CA TYR A 24 6.36 12.01 -10.07
C TYR A 24 7.00 12.40 -8.73
N SER A 25 6.31 12.41 -7.58
CA SER A 25 6.87 13.17 -6.43
C SER A 25 6.80 12.52 -5.04
N HIS A 26 6.80 11.19 -4.94
CA HIS A 26 7.16 10.51 -3.69
C HIS A 26 8.31 9.55 -3.99
N GLY A 27 9.28 9.40 -3.08
CA GLY A 27 10.46 8.53 -3.19
C GLY A 27 10.18 7.03 -3.39
N TYR A 28 8.95 6.66 -3.75
CA TYR A 28 8.64 5.48 -4.53
C TYR A 28 8.69 5.86 -6.01
N LEU A 29 9.83 5.61 -6.65
CA LEU A 29 9.96 5.66 -8.11
C LEU A 29 8.84 4.81 -8.74
N LYS A 30 7.81 5.50 -9.24
CA LYS A 30 6.54 4.99 -9.74
C LYS A 30 6.65 4.37 -11.14
N SER A 31 7.58 3.43 -11.32
CA SER A 31 7.52 2.57 -12.51
C SER A 31 6.43 1.50 -12.39
N ASP A 32 5.96 1.17 -11.19
CA ASP A 32 4.73 0.40 -11.01
C ASP A 32 3.49 1.20 -11.38
N GLU A 33 3.56 2.53 -11.36
CA GLU A 33 2.45 3.37 -11.85
C GLU A 33 2.48 3.53 -13.36
N GLU A 34 3.65 3.54 -14.01
CA GLU A 34 3.76 3.41 -15.48
C GLU A 34 3.27 2.02 -15.95
N LEU A 35 3.63 0.95 -15.22
CA LEU A 35 3.14 -0.41 -15.49
C LEU A 35 1.62 -0.51 -15.23
N LYS A 36 1.13 0.07 -14.12
CA LYS A 36 -0.31 0.17 -13.84
C LYS A 36 -1.03 1.10 -14.79
N LEU A 37 -0.41 2.16 -15.32
CA LEU A 37 -1.03 3.01 -16.36
C LEU A 37 -1.15 2.23 -17.66
N PHE A 38 -0.15 1.42 -18.00
CA PHE A 38 -0.22 0.51 -19.14
C PHE A 38 -1.30 -0.58 -18.95
N GLU A 39 -1.33 -1.23 -17.78
CA GLU A 39 -2.39 -2.18 -17.41
C GLU A 39 -3.77 -1.51 -17.34
N ARG A 40 -3.85 -0.26 -16.86
CA ARG A 40 -5.06 0.56 -16.86
C ARG A 40 -5.44 1.05 -18.24
N SER A 41 -4.50 1.28 -19.16
CA SER A 41 -4.81 1.60 -20.56
C SER A 41 -5.30 0.36 -21.30
N LEU A 42 -4.82 -0.83 -20.93
CA LEU A 42 -5.43 -2.11 -21.31
C LEU A 42 -6.83 -2.29 -20.67
N ALA A 43 -7.00 -1.90 -19.41
CA ALA A 43 -8.27 -2.02 -18.69
C ALA A 43 -9.26 -0.89 -18.97
N ALA A 44 -8.84 0.26 -19.50
CA ALA A 44 -9.68 1.38 -19.92
C ALA A 44 -10.38 1.12 -21.26
N VAL A 45 -10.03 0.00 -21.90
CA VAL A 45 -10.88 -0.66 -22.89
C VAL A 45 -12.11 -1.30 -22.21
N ASN A 46 -12.21 -1.34 -20.86
CA ASN A 46 -13.33 -1.86 -20.07
C ASN A 46 -13.89 -0.84 -19.04
N GLU A 47 -15.20 -0.59 -19.13
CA GLU A 47 -16.02 0.46 -18.47
C GLU A 47 -16.26 0.30 -16.93
N SER A 48 -15.26 -0.09 -16.13
CA SER A 48 -15.55 -0.60 -14.77
C SER A 48 -15.82 0.45 -13.67
N ASN A 49 -15.24 1.66 -13.69
CA ASN A 49 -15.19 2.52 -12.49
C ASN A 49 -16.50 3.23 -12.06
N GLN A 50 -17.45 3.49 -12.96
CA GLN A 50 -18.75 4.07 -12.57
C GLN A 50 -19.70 3.02 -12.00
N ILE A 51 -19.55 1.76 -12.42
CA ILE A 51 -20.31 0.61 -11.93
C ILE A 51 -19.93 0.29 -10.47
N GLN A 52 -18.64 0.44 -10.12
CA GLN A 52 -18.11 0.16 -8.77
C GLN A 52 -18.75 1.02 -7.65
N ALA A 53 -19.09 2.29 -7.94
CA ALA A 53 -19.72 3.18 -6.97
C ALA A 53 -21.22 2.85 -6.73
N VAL A 54 -21.89 2.28 -7.73
CA VAL A 54 -23.28 1.82 -7.65
C VAL A 54 -23.34 0.47 -6.91
N LEU A 55 -22.41 -0.46 -7.21
CA LEU A 55 -22.31 -1.78 -6.57
C LEU A 55 -22.08 -1.73 -5.04
N LYS A 56 -21.45 -0.67 -4.51
CA LYS A 56 -21.28 -0.48 -3.05
C LYS A 56 -22.58 -0.14 -2.31
N LYS A 57 -23.55 0.47 -2.98
CA LYS A 57 -24.85 0.85 -2.39
C LYS A 57 -25.85 -0.31 -2.37
N ASP A 58 -25.69 -1.30 -3.26
CA ASP A 58 -26.58 -2.44 -3.44
C ASP A 58 -26.01 -3.77 -2.90
N ARG A 59 -25.05 -3.71 -1.96
CA ARG A 59 -24.50 -4.93 -1.32
C ARG A 59 -25.62 -5.73 -0.66
N PHE A 60 -25.66 -7.02 -0.97
CA PHE A 60 -26.70 -7.96 -0.58
C PHE A 60 -28.12 -7.57 -1.04
N SER A 61 -28.26 -6.72 -2.06
CA SER A 61 -29.56 -6.45 -2.66
C SER A 61 -30.22 -7.76 -3.13
N THR A 62 -31.54 -7.81 -3.04
CA THR A 62 -32.31 -8.98 -3.50
C THR A 62 -32.03 -9.31 -4.97
N VAL A 63 -31.80 -8.29 -5.80
CA VAL A 63 -31.46 -8.42 -7.22
C VAL A 63 -30.08 -9.06 -7.41
N ASP A 64 -29.07 -8.61 -6.65
CA ASP A 64 -27.72 -9.16 -6.77
C ASP A 64 -27.63 -10.62 -6.31
N GLN A 65 -28.30 -10.94 -5.20
CA GLN A 65 -28.36 -12.31 -4.69
C GLN A 65 -29.12 -13.26 -5.63
N GLU A 66 -30.13 -12.76 -6.36
CA GLU A 66 -30.84 -13.51 -7.41
C GLU A 66 -29.99 -13.70 -8.67
N ASN A 67 -29.26 -12.67 -9.10
CA ASN A 67 -28.31 -12.79 -10.21
C ASN A 67 -27.22 -13.83 -9.91
N ALA A 68 -26.71 -13.86 -8.67
CA ALA A 68 -25.77 -14.87 -8.21
C ALA A 68 -26.38 -16.28 -8.29
N ARG A 69 -27.64 -16.47 -7.86
CA ARG A 69 -28.36 -17.75 -8.02
C ARG A 69 -28.43 -18.20 -9.48
N ILE A 70 -28.85 -17.32 -10.38
CA ILE A 70 -28.96 -17.63 -11.82
C ILE A 70 -27.60 -18.05 -12.38
N LEU A 71 -26.53 -17.33 -12.01
CA LEU A 71 -25.17 -17.68 -12.43
C LEU A 71 -24.74 -19.06 -11.91
N ILE A 72 -25.07 -19.39 -10.67
CA ILE A 72 -24.74 -20.69 -10.08
C ILE A 72 -25.48 -21.83 -10.78
N GLU A 73 -26.76 -21.65 -11.10
CA GLU A 73 -27.52 -22.65 -11.89
C GLU A 73 -26.93 -22.84 -13.29
N LYS A 74 -26.48 -21.75 -13.92
CA LYS A 74 -25.75 -21.83 -15.19
C LYS A 74 -24.45 -22.60 -15.06
N ILE A 75 -23.66 -22.34 -14.00
CA ILE A 75 -22.41 -23.07 -13.73
C ILE A 75 -22.68 -24.56 -13.50
N ARG A 76 -23.77 -24.91 -12.78
CA ARG A 76 -24.19 -26.31 -12.57
C ARG A 76 -24.51 -27.01 -13.89
N GLY A 77 -25.15 -26.31 -14.83
CA GLY A 77 -25.43 -26.83 -16.17
C GLY A 77 -24.18 -26.98 -17.05
N GLU A 78 -23.28 -26.00 -17.05
CA GLU A 78 -22.07 -25.98 -17.88
C GLU A 78 -20.95 -26.89 -17.35
N GLN A 79 -20.87 -27.07 -16.03
CA GLN A 79 -19.82 -27.84 -15.35
C GLN A 79 -20.42 -28.82 -14.32
N PRO A 80 -21.09 -29.89 -14.76
CA PRO A 80 -21.79 -30.81 -13.86
C PRO A 80 -20.87 -31.59 -12.91
N GLU A 81 -19.57 -31.66 -13.19
CA GLU A 81 -18.57 -32.30 -12.33
C GLU A 81 -17.99 -31.37 -11.25
N SER A 82 -18.36 -30.08 -11.27
CA SER A 82 -17.96 -29.10 -10.26
C SER A 82 -18.88 -29.17 -9.05
N SER A 83 -18.33 -29.04 -7.85
CA SER A 83 -19.11 -28.88 -6.63
C SER A 83 -19.31 -27.40 -6.33
N VAL A 84 -20.54 -27.02 -6.02
CA VAL A 84 -20.90 -25.65 -5.65
C VAL A 84 -21.94 -25.65 -4.54
N VAL A 85 -21.66 -24.90 -3.47
CA VAL A 85 -22.61 -24.55 -2.42
C VAL A 85 -22.76 -23.04 -2.45
N TYR A 86 -24.02 -22.59 -2.38
CA TYR A 86 -24.34 -21.17 -2.26
C TYR A 86 -25.52 -21.00 -1.32
N ARG A 87 -25.29 -20.23 -0.26
CA ARG A 87 -26.27 -19.76 0.69
C ARG A 87 -26.30 -18.23 0.63
N PRO A 88 -27.43 -17.63 0.20
CA PRO A 88 -27.61 -16.18 0.21
C PRO A 88 -27.68 -15.66 1.67
N TYR A 89 -27.42 -14.36 1.84
CA TYR A 89 -27.63 -13.67 3.11
C TYR A 89 -29.13 -13.50 3.39
N ALA A 90 -29.55 -13.83 4.63
CA ALA A 90 -30.92 -13.62 5.10
C ALA A 90 -30.95 -12.51 6.18
N ALA A 91 -31.52 -11.35 5.86
CA ALA A 91 -31.72 -10.29 6.85
C ALA A 91 -32.91 -10.61 7.76
N ARG A 92 -32.67 -10.92 9.04
CA ARG A 92 -33.73 -10.83 10.06
C ARG A 92 -33.80 -9.41 10.64
N SER A 93 -35.03 -8.93 10.84
CA SER A 93 -35.32 -7.70 11.58
C SER A 93 -35.05 -7.93 13.07
N PHE A 94 -33.87 -7.53 13.54
CA PHE A 94 -33.57 -7.50 14.97
C PHE A 94 -34.47 -6.48 15.69
N VAL A 95 -35.35 -6.96 16.56
CA VAL A 95 -36.06 -6.14 17.55
C VAL A 95 -35.43 -6.48 18.91
N GLY A 96 -34.51 -5.64 19.39
CA GLY A 96 -34.03 -5.74 20.78
C GLY A 96 -32.64 -5.14 21.08
N SER A 97 -32.67 -3.93 21.65
CA SER A 97 -31.86 -3.42 22.78
C SER A 97 -30.32 -3.55 22.80
N SER A 98 -29.69 -2.38 22.65
CA SER A 98 -28.39 -1.85 23.10
C SER A 98 -27.42 -2.66 23.99
N ASP A 99 -26.14 -2.40 23.69
CA ASP A 99 -24.91 -2.44 24.50
C ASP A 99 -24.16 -3.77 24.70
N SER A 100 -23.36 -4.15 23.69
CA SER A 100 -22.01 -4.70 23.88
C SER A 100 -21.23 -4.69 22.55
N ASP A 101 -19.91 -4.47 22.60
CA ASP A 101 -18.97 -4.46 21.45
C ASP A 101 -18.81 -5.83 20.73
N ASN A 102 -19.71 -6.79 20.97
CA ASN A 102 -19.66 -8.17 20.48
C ASN A 102 -20.79 -8.53 19.48
N VAL A 103 -21.42 -7.54 18.86
CA VAL A 103 -22.54 -7.75 17.92
C VAL A 103 -22.14 -8.67 16.74
N GLU A 104 -20.90 -8.59 16.25
CA GLU A 104 -20.42 -9.41 15.13
C GLU A 104 -20.28 -10.91 15.48
N GLU A 105 -19.82 -11.26 16.69
CA GLU A 105 -19.74 -12.66 17.14
C GLU A 105 -21.11 -13.27 17.41
N GLY A 106 -22.05 -12.49 17.94
CA GLY A 106 -23.43 -12.94 18.16
C GLY A 106 -24.18 -13.23 16.86
N VAL A 107 -23.99 -12.42 15.82
CA VAL A 107 -24.61 -12.61 14.50
C VAL A 107 -23.91 -13.73 13.69
N ALA A 108 -22.59 -13.91 13.87
CA ALA A 108 -21.84 -14.99 13.23
C ALA A 108 -22.04 -16.37 13.90
N SER A 109 -22.61 -16.43 15.11
CA SER A 109 -22.90 -17.67 15.84
C SER A 109 -24.04 -18.50 15.22
N GLU A 110 -24.88 -17.91 14.38
CA GLU A 110 -26.00 -18.57 13.71
C GLU A 110 -25.70 -18.69 12.21
N CYS A 111 -24.71 -19.53 11.85
CA CYS A 111 -24.19 -19.66 10.49
C CYS A 111 -25.28 -19.77 9.40
N GLU A 112 -26.43 -20.36 9.70
CA GLU A 112 -27.57 -20.56 8.79
C GLU A 112 -28.08 -19.27 8.11
N ASP A 113 -27.87 -18.10 8.70
CA ASP A 113 -28.34 -16.81 8.16
C ASP A 113 -27.25 -16.00 7.41
N THR A 114 -26.00 -16.49 7.39
CA THR A 114 -24.85 -15.80 6.80
C THR A 114 -24.52 -16.26 5.38
N LEU A 115 -24.02 -15.34 4.55
CA LEU A 115 -23.59 -15.68 3.18
C LEU A 115 -22.44 -16.71 3.19
N LEU A 116 -22.62 -17.79 2.44
CA LEU A 116 -21.61 -18.81 2.19
C LEU A 116 -21.61 -19.18 0.71
N PHE A 117 -20.44 -19.11 0.09
CA PHE A 117 -20.22 -19.65 -1.24
C PHE A 117 -18.97 -20.51 -1.23
N CYS A 118 -19.07 -21.76 -1.66
CA CYS A 118 -17.93 -22.64 -1.87
C CYS A 118 -17.96 -23.16 -3.31
N PHE A 119 -16.80 -23.23 -3.95
CA PHE A 119 -16.68 -23.71 -5.31
C PHE A 119 -15.43 -24.56 -5.51
N LEU A 120 -15.63 -25.71 -6.15
CA LEU A 120 -14.58 -26.67 -6.44
C LEU A 120 -14.79 -27.31 -7.81
N THR A 121 -13.95 -26.96 -8.78
CA THR A 121 -13.97 -27.62 -10.10
C THR A 121 -13.40 -29.04 -10.04
N LYS A 122 -13.67 -29.86 -11.05
CA LYS A 122 -13.00 -31.17 -11.21
C LYS A 122 -11.48 -31.06 -11.21
N PHE A 123 -10.93 -30.04 -11.85
CA PHE A 123 -9.49 -29.78 -11.86
C PHE A 123 -8.98 -29.48 -10.45
N MET A 124 -9.62 -28.54 -9.74
CA MET A 124 -9.26 -28.18 -8.36
C MET A 124 -9.32 -29.39 -7.42
N ARG A 125 -10.38 -30.21 -7.53
CA ARG A 125 -10.51 -31.46 -6.77
C ARG A 125 -9.35 -32.42 -7.06
N SER A 126 -8.95 -32.56 -8.33
CA SER A 126 -7.79 -33.38 -8.69
C SER A 126 -6.48 -32.86 -8.10
N MET A 127 -6.34 -31.52 -7.95
CA MET A 127 -5.18 -30.90 -7.31
C MET A 127 -5.17 -31.13 -5.80
N LEU A 128 -6.30 -30.94 -5.11
CA LEU A 128 -6.42 -31.26 -3.67
C LEU A 128 -6.13 -32.74 -3.41
N LYS A 129 -6.71 -33.64 -4.20
CA LYS A 129 -6.49 -35.09 -4.05
C LYS A 129 -5.03 -35.49 -4.26
N LYS A 130 -4.34 -34.86 -5.21
CA LYS A 130 -2.95 -35.21 -5.55
C LYS A 130 -1.90 -34.54 -4.67
N TYR A 131 -2.10 -33.28 -4.31
CA TYR A 131 -1.08 -32.45 -3.65
C TYR A 131 -1.51 -31.92 -2.27
N GLY A 132 -2.81 -31.90 -1.97
CA GLY A 132 -3.38 -31.33 -0.74
C GLY A 132 -3.26 -32.21 0.50
N GLY A 133 -2.63 -33.39 0.42
CA GLY A 133 -2.37 -34.23 1.59
C GLY A 133 -1.15 -33.82 2.41
N SER A 134 -0.17 -33.14 1.79
CA SER A 134 1.06 -32.72 2.49
C SER A 134 0.91 -31.31 3.05
N VAL A 135 0.85 -30.29 2.17
CA VAL A 135 0.73 -28.89 2.57
C VAL A 135 -0.41 -28.22 1.80
N VAL A 136 -1.30 -27.56 2.52
CA VAL A 136 -2.33 -26.68 1.95
C VAL A 136 -2.10 -25.27 2.48
N CYS A 137 -2.13 -24.28 1.61
CA CYS A 137 -2.09 -22.88 2.00
C CYS A 137 -3.51 -22.33 2.00
N LEU A 138 -3.89 -21.59 3.04
CA LEU A 138 -5.10 -20.79 3.06
C LEU A 138 -4.68 -19.32 2.98
N ASP A 139 -5.23 -18.60 2.01
CA ASP A 139 -4.93 -17.19 1.80
C ASP A 139 -6.23 -16.39 1.68
N ALA A 140 -6.40 -15.41 2.56
CA ALA A 140 -7.50 -14.47 2.54
C ALA A 140 -7.13 -13.27 1.65
N THR A 141 -7.82 -13.13 0.53
CA THR A 141 -7.59 -12.01 -0.39
C THR A 141 -8.37 -10.77 0.07
N HIS A 142 -7.88 -10.08 1.10
CA HIS A 142 -8.51 -8.84 1.55
C HIS A 142 -8.38 -7.73 0.49
N LYS A 143 -9.43 -6.93 0.32
CA LYS A 143 -9.45 -5.71 -0.52
C LYS A 143 -9.24 -5.96 -2.03
N THR A 144 -9.55 -7.16 -2.53
CA THR A 144 -9.53 -7.47 -3.98
C THR A 144 -10.80 -7.05 -4.71
N SER A 145 -11.91 -6.81 -3.99
CA SER A 145 -13.14 -6.25 -4.55
C SER A 145 -13.74 -5.16 -3.67
N ASP A 146 -14.46 -4.24 -4.31
CA ASP A 146 -15.20 -3.16 -3.65
C ASP A 146 -16.45 -3.64 -2.88
N TYR A 147 -16.76 -4.94 -2.96
CA TYR A 147 -17.85 -5.61 -2.22
C TYR A 147 -17.44 -5.96 -0.77
N ALA A 148 -16.13 -6.01 -0.49
CA ALA A 148 -15.54 -6.23 0.83
C ALA A 148 -15.97 -7.52 1.56
N LEU A 149 -16.32 -8.58 0.83
CA LEU A 149 -16.49 -9.92 1.39
C LEU A 149 -15.14 -10.63 1.52
N PRO A 150 -14.88 -11.32 2.65
CA PRO A 150 -13.75 -12.23 2.77
C PRO A 150 -13.78 -13.34 1.69
N LEU A 151 -12.83 -13.27 0.75
CA LEU A 151 -12.60 -14.25 -0.30
C LEU A 151 -11.33 -15.05 0.03
N PHE A 152 -11.47 -16.36 0.15
CA PHE A 152 -10.40 -17.28 0.49
C PHE A 152 -10.07 -18.21 -0.67
N LEU A 153 -8.77 -18.49 -0.82
CA LEU A 153 -8.24 -19.48 -1.75
C LEU A 153 -7.57 -20.60 -0.98
N LEU A 154 -7.97 -21.84 -1.27
CA LEU A 154 -7.19 -23.03 -0.93
C LEU A 154 -6.14 -23.22 -2.03
N VAL A 155 -4.87 -23.24 -1.67
CA VAL A 155 -3.77 -23.30 -2.63
C VAL A 155 -2.85 -24.47 -2.31
N VAL A 156 -2.50 -25.26 -3.33
CA VAL A 156 -1.55 -26.36 -3.18
C VAL A 156 -0.27 -26.08 -3.94
N LYS A 157 0.84 -26.65 -3.46
CA LYS A 157 2.13 -26.60 -4.16
C LYS A 157 2.21 -27.74 -5.18
N THR A 158 2.32 -27.38 -6.45
CA THR A 158 2.55 -28.30 -7.56
C THR A 158 3.97 -28.14 -8.12
N PRO A 159 4.45 -29.07 -8.98
CA PRO A 159 5.75 -28.91 -9.65
C PRO A 159 5.86 -27.62 -10.47
N SER A 160 4.74 -27.09 -10.96
CA SER A 160 4.69 -25.88 -11.79
C SER A 160 4.53 -24.59 -10.98
N GLY A 161 4.34 -24.66 -9.66
CA GLY A 161 4.11 -23.48 -8.83
C GLY A 161 3.01 -23.67 -7.79
N TYR A 162 2.49 -22.57 -7.28
CA TYR A 162 1.30 -22.56 -6.43
C TYR A 162 0.07 -22.57 -7.32
N THR A 163 -0.93 -23.39 -6.98
CA THR A 163 -2.13 -23.58 -7.81
C THR A 163 -3.38 -23.53 -6.94
N PRO A 164 -4.35 -22.63 -7.23
CA PRO A 164 -5.64 -22.64 -6.56
C PRO A 164 -6.35 -23.97 -6.76
N ALA A 165 -6.83 -24.52 -5.65
CA ALA A 165 -7.44 -25.84 -5.54
C ALA A 165 -8.78 -25.80 -4.78
N GLY A 166 -9.29 -24.61 -4.46
CA GLY A 166 -10.62 -24.37 -3.91
C GLY A 166 -10.83 -22.88 -3.66
N VAL A 167 -12.08 -22.44 -3.70
CA VAL A 167 -12.45 -21.03 -3.48
C VAL A 167 -13.69 -20.96 -2.59
N PHE A 168 -13.65 -20.09 -1.58
CA PHE A 168 -14.86 -19.77 -0.83
C PHE A 168 -14.97 -18.29 -0.47
N ILE A 169 -16.21 -17.84 -0.31
CA ILE A 169 -16.58 -16.49 0.12
C ILE A 169 -17.51 -16.65 1.31
N ILE A 170 -17.20 -15.93 2.39
CA ILE A 170 -17.99 -15.90 3.61
C ILE A 170 -18.36 -14.46 3.95
N GLN A 171 -19.38 -14.26 4.77
CA GLN A 171 -19.80 -12.92 5.19
C GLN A 171 -18.85 -12.30 6.22
N PHE A 172 -18.48 -13.07 7.25
CA PHE A 172 -17.63 -12.63 8.34
C PHE A 172 -16.39 -13.51 8.43
N GLU A 173 -15.26 -12.88 8.74
CA GLU A 173 -13.97 -13.57 8.91
C GLU A 173 -13.81 -14.15 10.31
N THR A 174 -14.78 -14.97 10.73
CA THR A 174 -14.77 -15.64 12.03
C THR A 174 -14.29 -17.08 11.90
N ALA A 175 -13.77 -17.64 12.99
CA ALA A 175 -13.36 -19.04 13.02
C ALA A 175 -14.49 -19.98 12.61
N HIS A 176 -15.73 -19.66 13.01
CA HIS A 176 -16.91 -20.47 12.73
C HIS A 176 -17.26 -20.50 11.24
N CYS A 177 -17.35 -19.33 10.58
CA CYS A 177 -17.66 -19.26 9.14
C CYS A 177 -16.56 -19.89 8.28
N ILE A 178 -15.28 -19.74 8.66
CA ILE A 178 -14.16 -20.39 7.96
C ILE A 178 -14.24 -21.91 8.15
N ALA A 179 -14.50 -22.39 9.37
CA ALA A 179 -14.62 -23.82 9.65
C ALA A 179 -15.75 -24.46 8.85
N GLU A 180 -16.91 -23.81 8.77
CA GLU A 180 -18.04 -24.28 7.96
C GLU A 180 -17.64 -24.44 6.48
N ALA A 181 -16.97 -23.44 5.90
CA ALA A 181 -16.49 -23.52 4.52
C ALA A 181 -15.50 -24.68 4.34
N LEU A 182 -14.54 -24.86 5.25
CA LEU A 182 -13.55 -25.94 5.21
C LEU A 182 -14.19 -27.33 5.34
N ASP A 183 -15.22 -27.47 6.17
CA ASP A 183 -15.99 -28.71 6.31
C ASP A 183 -16.69 -29.09 5.00
N VAL A 184 -17.22 -28.11 4.25
CA VAL A 184 -17.77 -28.35 2.90
C VAL A 184 -16.72 -28.96 1.96
N PHE A 185 -15.50 -28.41 1.94
CA PHE A 185 -14.42 -28.99 1.11
C PHE A 185 -13.99 -30.38 1.59
N LYS A 186 -13.98 -30.62 2.91
CA LYS A 186 -13.70 -31.92 3.51
C LYS A 186 -14.71 -32.98 3.09
N GLN A 187 -16.00 -32.62 3.04
CA GLN A 187 -17.05 -33.51 2.54
C GLN A 187 -16.94 -33.78 1.04
N TRP A 188 -16.49 -32.80 0.26
CA TRP A 188 -16.28 -32.97 -1.18
C TRP A 188 -15.06 -33.82 -1.51
N CYS A 189 -14.04 -33.85 -0.66
CA CYS A 189 -12.80 -34.56 -0.93
C CYS A 189 -12.62 -35.74 0.03
N ASP A 190 -13.00 -36.94 -0.41
CA ASP A 190 -12.81 -38.18 0.34
C ASP A 190 -11.36 -38.32 0.83
N ASN A 191 -11.19 -38.63 2.12
CA ASN A 191 -9.89 -38.82 2.79
C ASN A 191 -8.94 -37.61 2.70
N TRP A 192 -9.46 -36.41 2.46
CA TRP A 192 -8.63 -35.21 2.50
C TRP A 192 -8.28 -34.85 3.95
N SER A 193 -7.00 -35.04 4.30
CA SER A 193 -6.44 -34.70 5.60
C SER A 193 -5.04 -34.13 5.40
N PRO A 194 -4.89 -32.80 5.30
CA PRO A 194 -3.59 -32.17 5.15
C PRO A 194 -2.70 -32.42 6.38
N GLN A 195 -1.42 -32.72 6.18
CA GLN A 195 -0.47 -32.80 7.30
C GLN A 195 -0.10 -31.42 7.83
N TYR A 196 0.06 -30.44 6.93
CA TYR A 196 0.46 -29.08 7.26
C TYR A 196 -0.46 -28.06 6.60
N TRP A 197 -0.75 -26.99 7.33
CA TRP A 197 -1.36 -25.78 6.81
C TRP A 197 -0.38 -24.63 6.83
N MET A 198 -0.33 -23.85 5.75
CA MET A 198 0.39 -22.58 5.72
C MET A 198 -0.61 -21.43 5.68
N VAL A 199 -0.59 -20.59 6.72
CA VAL A 199 -1.55 -19.50 6.91
C VAL A 199 -0.87 -18.26 7.45
N ASP A 200 -1.54 -17.12 7.32
CA ASP A 200 -1.18 -15.90 8.03
C ASP A 200 -1.49 -16.04 9.53
N TYR A 201 -0.92 -15.16 10.37
CA TYR A 201 -1.23 -15.13 11.81
C TYR A 201 -2.65 -14.57 12.05
N SER A 202 -3.66 -15.37 11.72
CA SER A 202 -5.07 -15.07 11.94
C SER A 202 -5.63 -16.03 12.99
N LYS A 203 -6.08 -15.49 14.13
CA LYS A 203 -6.73 -16.31 15.18
C LYS A 203 -7.95 -17.05 14.64
N ALA A 204 -8.69 -16.43 13.73
CA ALA A 204 -9.87 -17.02 13.10
C ALA A 204 -9.50 -18.22 12.24
N GLU A 205 -8.56 -18.06 11.30
CA GLU A 205 -8.09 -19.16 10.43
C GLU A 205 -7.47 -20.31 11.24
N ILE A 206 -6.60 -19.99 12.20
CA ILE A 206 -5.93 -20.99 13.04
C ILE A 206 -6.96 -21.80 13.83
N SER A 207 -7.95 -21.13 14.42
CA SER A 207 -8.99 -21.81 15.20
C SER A 207 -9.90 -22.65 14.31
N ALA A 208 -10.27 -22.16 13.14
CA ALA A 208 -11.08 -22.88 12.15
C ALA A 208 -10.38 -24.16 11.66
N ILE A 209 -9.10 -24.06 11.30
CA ILE A 209 -8.31 -25.20 10.84
C ILE A 209 -8.16 -26.23 11.96
N LYS A 210 -7.87 -25.80 13.20
CA LYS A 210 -7.78 -26.72 14.34
C LYS A 210 -9.11 -27.42 14.65
N GLN A 211 -10.24 -26.75 14.41
CA GLN A 211 -11.56 -27.33 14.58
C GLN A 211 -11.84 -28.42 13.53
N VAL A 212 -11.52 -28.17 12.25
CA VAL A 212 -11.84 -29.10 11.15
C VAL A 212 -10.77 -30.18 10.95
N PHE A 213 -9.51 -29.85 11.20
CA PHE A 213 -8.33 -30.71 11.02
C PHE A 213 -7.42 -30.68 12.27
N PRO A 214 -7.86 -31.27 13.40
CA PRO A 214 -7.14 -31.19 14.67
C PRO A 214 -5.75 -31.82 14.65
N GLU A 215 -5.54 -32.81 13.78
CA GLU A 215 -4.25 -33.52 13.63
C GLU A 215 -3.25 -32.79 12.73
N SER A 216 -3.68 -31.75 12.01
CA SER A 216 -2.78 -30.99 11.12
C SER A 216 -1.88 -30.05 11.91
N GLN A 217 -0.62 -29.95 11.50
CA GLN A 217 0.29 -28.92 12.00
C GLN A 217 0.07 -27.61 11.25
N ILE A 218 0.18 -26.48 11.95
CA ILE A 218 0.03 -25.16 11.33
C ILE A 218 1.39 -24.47 11.31
N SER A 219 1.85 -24.14 10.10
CA SER A 219 3.04 -23.34 9.85
C SER A 219 2.62 -21.91 9.54
N ILE A 220 2.97 -20.97 10.41
CA ILE A 220 2.62 -19.56 10.25
C ILE A 220 3.78 -18.82 9.57
N TYR A 221 3.48 -17.82 8.73
CA TYR A 221 4.44 -16.85 8.17
C TYR A 221 5.07 -15.90 9.23
N GLU A 222 4.99 -16.25 10.51
CA GLU A 222 5.25 -15.37 11.65
C GLU A 222 6.72 -14.93 11.75
N ALA A 223 7.69 -15.79 11.42
CA ALA A 223 9.09 -15.38 11.31
C ALA A 223 9.26 -14.22 10.31
N LEU A 224 8.53 -14.28 9.18
CA LEU A 224 8.34 -13.21 8.20
C LEU A 224 7.98 -11.88 8.87
N ARG A 225 6.89 -11.93 9.63
CA ARG A 225 6.31 -10.78 10.30
C ARG A 225 7.26 -10.20 11.36
N LEU A 226 7.83 -11.03 12.21
CA LEU A 226 8.76 -10.61 13.26
C LEU A 226 10.01 -9.94 12.66
N MET A 227 10.59 -10.50 11.60
CA MET A 227 11.71 -9.86 10.89
C MET A 227 11.31 -8.52 10.26
N LYS A 228 10.09 -8.41 9.72
CA LYS A 228 9.56 -7.13 9.20
C LYS A 228 9.36 -6.10 10.32
N HIS A 229 8.89 -6.51 11.50
CA HIS A 229 8.78 -5.62 12.66
C HIS A 229 10.15 -5.05 13.05
N VAL A 230 11.17 -5.90 13.19
CA VAL A 230 12.56 -5.46 13.42
C VAL A 230 13.00 -4.46 12.35
N ALA A 231 12.75 -4.76 11.07
CA ALA A 231 13.12 -3.88 9.96
C ALA A 231 12.45 -2.50 10.05
N SER A 232 11.19 -2.46 10.49
CA SER A 232 10.35 -1.26 10.49
C SER A 232 10.50 -0.36 11.71
N ALA A 233 11.25 -0.79 12.73
CA ALA A 233 11.44 -0.06 13.99
C ALA A 233 11.95 1.37 13.75
N LEU A 234 11.30 2.36 14.38
CA LEU A 234 11.55 3.79 14.12
C LEU A 234 12.46 4.45 15.15
N ASN A 235 12.80 3.72 16.21
CA ASN A 235 13.66 4.16 17.30
C ASN A 235 14.30 2.92 17.97
N GLN A 236 15.25 3.18 18.87
CA GLN A 236 15.99 2.11 19.55
C GLN A 236 15.09 1.22 20.41
N HIS A 237 14.14 1.81 21.14
CA HIS A 237 13.21 1.06 21.99
C HIS A 237 12.31 0.12 21.18
N ASP A 238 11.72 0.61 20.07
CA ASP A 238 10.92 -0.22 19.15
C ASP A 238 11.76 -1.36 18.55
N PHE A 239 13.03 -1.09 18.26
CA PHE A 239 13.95 -2.08 17.70
C PHE A 239 14.28 -3.16 18.72
N ASP A 240 14.66 -2.77 19.93
CA ASP A 240 15.01 -3.70 21.01
C ASP A 240 13.82 -4.61 21.33
N LYS A 241 12.62 -4.04 21.45
CA LYS A 241 11.39 -4.79 21.67
C LYS A 241 11.07 -5.76 20.53
N ALA A 242 11.19 -5.31 19.27
CA ALA A 242 10.94 -6.19 18.13
C ALA A 242 11.96 -7.33 18.01
N VAL A 243 13.20 -7.11 18.45
CA VAL A 243 14.22 -8.17 18.53
C VAL A 243 13.91 -9.12 19.68
N GLU A 244 13.49 -8.62 20.84
CA GLU A 244 13.04 -9.43 21.98
C GLU A 244 11.88 -10.34 21.58
N ASP A 245 10.84 -9.81 20.92
CA ASP A 245 9.72 -10.58 20.39
C ASP A 245 10.18 -11.69 19.41
N LEU A 246 11.22 -11.42 18.61
CA LEU A 246 11.80 -12.41 17.70
C LEU A 246 12.61 -13.48 18.44
N VAL A 247 13.37 -13.09 19.46
CA VAL A 247 14.18 -13.98 20.31
C VAL A 247 13.30 -14.92 21.13
N ASP A 248 12.16 -14.44 21.62
CA ASP A 248 11.20 -15.23 22.40
C ASP A 248 10.37 -16.18 21.53
N SER A 249 10.44 -16.04 20.20
CA SER A 249 9.67 -16.87 19.28
C SER A 249 10.23 -18.30 19.15
N GLU A 250 9.35 -19.26 18.84
CA GLU A 250 9.73 -20.65 18.55
C GLU A 250 10.76 -20.76 17.40
N TYR A 251 10.80 -19.78 16.50
CA TYR A 251 11.74 -19.75 15.38
C TYR A 251 13.18 -19.51 15.82
N TRP A 252 13.39 -18.77 16.90
CA TRP A 252 14.72 -18.51 17.44
C TRP A 252 15.37 -19.76 18.05
N LYS A 253 14.57 -20.78 18.39
CA LYS A 253 15.07 -22.09 18.83
C LYS A 253 15.78 -22.85 17.70
N ASN A 254 15.52 -22.51 16.44
CA ASN A 254 16.24 -23.09 15.30
C ASN A 254 17.64 -22.49 15.20
N GLU A 255 18.66 -23.30 15.47
CA GLU A 255 20.06 -22.87 15.50
C GLU A 255 20.53 -22.21 14.20
N ARG A 256 20.12 -22.74 13.04
CA ARG A 256 20.50 -22.15 11.73
C ARG A 256 19.89 -20.78 11.53
N PHE A 257 18.61 -20.62 11.88
CA PHE A 257 17.93 -19.33 11.79
C PHE A 257 18.56 -18.32 12.73
N ARG A 258 18.77 -18.70 14.00
CA ARG A 258 19.42 -17.86 15.00
C ARG A 258 20.81 -17.41 14.55
N SER A 259 21.70 -18.33 14.20
CA SER A 259 23.05 -17.99 13.76
C SER A 259 23.03 -17.10 12.52
N TYR A 260 22.17 -17.38 11.54
CA TYR A 260 22.04 -16.50 10.37
C TYR A 260 21.57 -15.09 10.78
N PHE A 261 20.52 -14.99 11.60
CA PHE A 261 19.96 -13.70 11.94
C PHE A 261 20.91 -12.88 12.83
N GLU A 262 21.56 -13.49 13.82
CA GLU A 262 22.55 -12.84 14.68
C GLU A 262 23.81 -12.43 13.90
N GLU A 263 24.44 -13.37 13.20
CA GLU A 263 25.77 -13.14 12.61
C GLU A 263 25.71 -12.41 11.27
N VAL A 264 24.63 -12.57 10.50
CA VAL A 264 24.51 -11.97 9.15
C VAL A 264 23.58 -10.77 9.16
N SER A 265 22.40 -10.88 9.78
CA SER A 265 21.38 -9.83 9.65
C SER A 265 21.59 -8.72 10.68
N LEU A 266 21.71 -9.06 11.97
CA LEU A 266 21.90 -8.09 13.05
C LEU A 266 23.29 -7.46 13.05
N SER A 267 24.31 -8.13 12.52
CA SER A 267 25.67 -7.57 12.37
C SER A 267 25.75 -6.39 11.41
N VAL A 268 24.75 -6.23 10.54
CA VAL A 268 24.66 -5.12 9.56
C VAL A 268 23.32 -4.37 9.67
N LYS A 269 22.70 -4.37 10.87
CA LYS A 269 21.39 -3.76 11.14
C LYS A 269 21.26 -2.31 10.68
N GLU A 270 22.35 -1.56 10.70
CA GLU A 270 22.44 -0.17 10.25
C GLU A 270 22.08 -0.01 8.76
N LEU A 271 22.26 -1.07 7.96
CA LEU A 271 21.99 -1.05 6.51
C LEU A 271 20.52 -1.26 6.15
N TRP A 272 19.70 -1.86 7.02
CA TRP A 272 18.34 -2.28 6.66
C TRP A 272 17.25 -1.86 7.64
N VAL A 273 17.57 -1.65 8.92
CA VAL A 273 16.59 -1.20 9.93
C VAL A 273 16.27 0.29 9.75
N MET A 274 14.98 0.64 9.86
CA MET A 274 14.51 2.00 9.59
C MET A 274 15.10 3.04 10.54
N SER A 275 15.26 2.75 11.82
CA SER A 275 15.81 3.70 12.81
C SER A 275 17.15 4.30 12.38
N TYR A 276 18.07 3.50 11.84
CA TYR A 276 19.37 3.94 11.34
C TYR A 276 19.28 4.63 9.96
N ARG A 277 18.38 4.16 9.10
CA ARG A 277 18.21 4.73 7.74
C ARG A 277 17.50 6.08 7.72
N LEU A 278 16.77 6.42 8.80
CA LEU A 278 16.18 7.74 8.99
C LEU A 278 17.22 8.84 9.21
N GLU A 279 18.51 8.51 9.29
CA GLU A 279 19.61 9.49 9.25
C GLU A 279 19.89 10.00 7.83
N PHE A 280 19.46 9.28 6.78
CA PHE A 280 19.65 9.72 5.41
C PHE A 280 18.78 10.94 5.08
N ASP A 281 19.36 11.86 4.31
CA ASP A 281 18.65 13.04 3.79
C ASP A 281 17.61 12.72 2.70
N ALA A 282 17.62 11.48 2.22
CA ALA A 282 16.60 10.92 1.35
C ALA A 282 16.05 9.63 1.97
N VAL A 283 14.74 9.51 2.07
CA VAL A 283 14.06 8.31 2.56
C VAL A 283 14.13 7.23 1.49
N LEU A 284 15.24 6.49 1.49
CA LEU A 284 15.42 5.27 0.71
C LEU A 284 15.02 4.13 1.62
N THR A 285 13.88 3.48 1.37
CA THR A 285 13.37 2.36 2.20
C THR A 285 13.49 1.02 1.50
N THR A 286 13.29 0.99 0.18
CA THR A 286 13.41 -0.22 -0.65
C THR A 286 14.12 0.07 -1.96
N ASN A 287 14.63 -0.98 -2.61
CA ASN A 287 15.20 -0.93 -3.96
C ASN A 287 14.11 -1.00 -5.06
N ASN A 288 12.83 -1.07 -4.69
CA ASN A 288 11.71 -1.24 -5.63
C ASN A 288 11.78 -0.24 -6.79
N GLY A 289 12.14 1.01 -6.50
CA GLY A 289 12.31 2.04 -7.51
C GLY A 289 13.32 1.71 -8.61
N ILE A 290 14.44 1.11 -8.23
CA ILE A 290 15.52 0.68 -9.12
C ILE A 290 15.06 -0.55 -9.91
N GLU A 291 14.45 -1.52 -9.23
CA GLU A 291 13.93 -2.72 -9.89
C GLU A 291 12.86 -2.38 -10.94
N ALA A 292 12.01 -1.42 -10.62
CA ALA A 292 10.96 -0.93 -11.48
C ALA A 292 11.58 -0.25 -12.74
N GLN A 293 12.57 0.64 -12.57
CA GLN A 293 13.33 1.17 -13.70
C GLN A 293 13.98 0.06 -14.56
N ASN A 294 14.56 -0.95 -13.94
CA ASN A 294 15.14 -2.10 -14.64
C ASN A 294 14.08 -2.90 -15.41
N ARG A 295 12.85 -3.06 -14.87
CA ARG A 295 11.74 -3.69 -15.59
C ARG A 295 11.36 -2.91 -16.84
N VAL A 296 11.26 -1.58 -16.73
CA VAL A 296 10.96 -0.69 -17.88
C VAL A 296 12.03 -0.81 -18.96
N LEU A 297 13.31 -0.68 -18.60
CA LEU A 297 14.43 -0.86 -19.53
C LEU A 297 14.35 -2.22 -20.24
N LYS A 298 14.17 -3.30 -19.47
CA LYS A 298 14.09 -4.66 -20.01
C LYS A 298 12.89 -4.85 -20.94
N ALA A 299 11.71 -4.41 -20.54
CA ALA A 299 10.46 -4.66 -21.25
C ALA A 299 10.32 -3.80 -22.51
N LEU A 300 10.60 -2.50 -22.40
CA LEU A 300 10.27 -1.52 -23.44
C LEU A 300 11.43 -1.15 -24.36
N TYR A 301 12.67 -1.44 -23.97
CA TYR A 301 13.84 -1.07 -24.76
C TYR A 301 14.66 -2.30 -25.15
N VAL A 302 14.93 -3.24 -24.23
CA VAL A 302 15.77 -4.41 -24.53
C VAL A 302 14.99 -5.54 -25.23
N LYS A 303 13.75 -5.83 -24.81
CA LYS A 303 12.94 -6.92 -25.41
C LYS A 303 12.29 -6.53 -26.75
N SER A 304 11.93 -5.27 -26.92
CA SER A 304 11.25 -4.69 -28.08
C SER A 304 12.20 -4.32 -29.23
N SER A 305 13.47 -4.01 -28.91
CA SER A 305 14.48 -3.74 -29.93
C SER A 305 15.14 -5.04 -30.42
N SER A 306 15.74 -4.98 -31.61
CA SER A 306 16.65 -6.00 -32.13
C SER A 306 17.95 -6.16 -31.30
N GLY A 307 18.04 -5.53 -30.13
CA GLY A 307 19.18 -5.49 -29.19
C GLY A 307 19.66 -6.82 -28.63
N LYS A 308 19.12 -7.94 -29.12
CA LYS A 308 19.68 -9.29 -28.89
C LYS A 308 20.92 -9.58 -29.73
N ARG A 309 21.30 -8.70 -30.66
CA ARG A 309 22.22 -9.04 -31.76
C ARG A 309 23.66 -8.53 -31.62
N SER A 310 23.94 -7.52 -30.78
CA SER A 310 25.31 -7.06 -30.48
C SER A 310 25.37 -6.08 -29.29
N SER A 311 26.56 -5.92 -28.69
CA SER A 311 26.85 -4.90 -27.68
C SER A 311 26.63 -3.48 -28.21
N THR A 312 26.98 -3.21 -29.47
CA THR A 312 26.73 -1.91 -30.12
C THR A 312 25.25 -1.56 -30.14
N SER A 313 24.38 -2.51 -30.50
CA SER A 313 22.94 -2.28 -30.51
C SER A 313 22.41 -2.00 -29.10
N LEU A 314 22.91 -2.72 -28.08
CA LEU A 314 22.51 -2.49 -26.70
C LEU A 314 22.93 -1.10 -26.21
N ILE A 315 24.16 -0.66 -26.52
CA ILE A 315 24.66 0.68 -26.18
C ILE A 315 23.79 1.76 -26.83
N ILE A 316 23.47 1.62 -28.12
CA ILE A 316 22.59 2.57 -28.83
C ILE A 316 21.21 2.60 -28.19
N THR A 317 20.61 1.44 -27.90
CA THR A 317 19.30 1.35 -27.25
C THR A 317 19.28 2.02 -25.88
N VAL A 318 20.34 1.85 -25.07
CA VAL A 318 20.43 2.46 -23.74
C VAL A 318 20.65 3.97 -23.85
N ILE A 319 21.67 4.42 -24.58
CA ILE A 319 22.07 5.84 -24.64
C ILE A 319 21.04 6.66 -25.42
N HIS A 320 20.73 6.25 -26.65
CA HIS A 320 19.90 7.06 -27.55
C HIS A 320 18.40 6.80 -27.39
N GLY A 321 18.00 5.68 -26.76
CA GLY A 321 16.63 5.38 -26.41
C GLY A 321 16.33 5.67 -24.93
N TYR A 322 16.70 4.73 -24.06
CA TYR A 322 16.26 4.74 -22.66
C TYR A 322 16.68 6.01 -21.88
N LEU A 323 17.96 6.39 -21.92
CA LEU A 323 18.46 7.54 -21.15
C LEU A 323 17.88 8.86 -21.65
N ARG A 324 17.81 9.05 -22.97
CA ARG A 324 17.21 10.24 -23.59
C ARG A 324 15.73 10.39 -23.22
N ASP A 325 14.97 9.29 -23.23
CA ASP A 325 13.57 9.32 -22.82
C ASP A 325 13.43 9.65 -21.32
N LYS A 326 14.33 9.13 -20.47
CA LYS A 326 14.31 9.43 -19.03
C LYS A 326 14.64 10.90 -18.74
N GLU A 327 15.60 11.46 -19.46
CA GLU A 327 15.93 12.88 -19.39
C GLU A 327 14.75 13.75 -19.84
N ALA A 328 14.16 13.46 -21.00
CA ALA A 328 12.99 14.19 -21.50
C ALA A 328 11.81 14.15 -20.52
N LYS A 329 11.49 12.96 -19.99
CA LYS A 329 10.45 12.77 -18.96
C LYS A 329 10.75 13.52 -17.67
N PHE A 330 12.01 13.56 -17.23
CA PHE A 330 12.42 14.32 -16.05
C PHE A 330 12.13 15.82 -16.22
N HIS A 331 12.54 16.41 -17.34
CA HIS A 331 12.29 17.83 -17.62
C HIS A 331 10.81 18.16 -17.81
N GLU A 332 10.06 17.26 -18.45
CA GLU A 332 8.61 17.42 -18.56
C GLU A 332 7.93 17.37 -17.19
N ALA A 333 8.30 16.41 -16.35
CA ALA A 333 7.78 16.29 -14.98
C ALA A 333 8.13 17.51 -14.12
N ALA A 334 9.33 18.07 -14.26
CA ALA A 334 9.71 19.30 -13.56
C ALA A 334 8.87 20.51 -14.04
N ARG A 335 8.69 20.66 -15.36
CA ARG A 335 7.86 21.74 -15.94
C ARG A 335 6.42 21.66 -15.48
N ARG A 336 5.80 20.47 -15.50
CA ARG A 336 4.41 20.26 -15.05
C ARG A 336 4.16 20.68 -13.61
N GLN A 337 5.19 20.68 -12.78
CA GLN A 337 5.12 21.06 -11.37
C GLN A 337 5.39 22.55 -11.12
N SER A 338 5.72 23.31 -12.16
CA SER A 338 6.01 24.75 -12.08
C SER A 338 4.81 25.61 -12.49
N SER A 339 4.81 26.85 -12.05
CA SER A 339 3.84 27.87 -12.47
C SER A 339 3.85 28.14 -13.98
N ALA A 340 4.92 27.76 -14.69
CA ALA A 340 5.02 27.90 -16.14
C ALA A 340 4.09 26.93 -16.90
N TYR A 341 3.68 25.83 -16.27
CA TYR A 341 2.74 24.88 -16.88
C TYR A 341 1.28 25.20 -16.54
N ARG A 342 1.00 25.46 -15.25
CA ARG A 342 -0.35 25.80 -14.78
C ARG A 342 -0.29 26.78 -13.62
N GLN A 343 -1.23 27.73 -13.60
CA GLN A 343 -1.38 28.65 -12.47
C GLN A 343 -1.83 27.91 -11.20
N TYR A 344 -1.26 28.31 -10.06
CA TYR A 344 -1.67 27.80 -8.76
C TYR A 344 -3.02 28.40 -8.33
N SER A 345 -3.78 27.65 -7.54
CA SER A 345 -4.98 28.18 -6.89
C SER A 345 -4.57 29.23 -5.84
N GLU A 346 -5.36 30.29 -5.70
CA GLU A 346 -5.17 31.33 -4.67
C GLU A 346 -5.11 30.78 -3.24
N ASN A 347 -5.65 29.58 -3.00
CA ASN A 347 -5.65 28.93 -1.69
C ASN A 347 -4.33 28.23 -1.36
N VAL A 348 -3.41 28.12 -2.33
CA VAL A 348 -2.07 27.60 -2.11
C VAL A 348 -1.17 28.76 -1.67
N PRO A 349 -0.52 28.70 -0.49
CA PRO A 349 0.39 29.75 -0.07
C PRO A 349 1.52 29.97 -1.08
N ALA A 350 1.83 31.23 -1.39
CA ALA A 350 2.84 31.61 -2.37
C ALA A 350 4.22 30.98 -2.09
N TYR A 351 4.58 30.78 -0.82
CA TYR A 351 5.82 30.13 -0.43
C TYR A 351 5.90 28.64 -0.81
N LEU A 352 4.79 28.01 -1.23
CA LEU A 352 4.74 26.64 -1.76
C LEU A 352 4.75 26.57 -3.30
N HIS A 353 4.64 27.70 -3.99
CA HIS A 353 4.71 27.72 -5.45
C HIS A 353 6.08 27.26 -5.94
N ASN A 354 6.13 26.62 -7.11
CA ASN A 354 7.35 26.12 -7.75
C ASN A 354 8.14 25.14 -6.88
N ARG A 355 7.43 24.29 -6.13
CA ARG A 355 7.99 23.19 -5.34
C ARG A 355 7.48 21.85 -5.84
N PRO A 356 8.18 20.74 -5.55
CA PRO A 356 7.71 19.41 -5.90
C PRO A 356 6.29 19.15 -5.38
N HIS A 357 5.42 18.59 -6.22
CA HIS A 357 4.01 18.36 -5.86
C HIS A 357 3.86 17.54 -4.57
N GLY A 358 4.74 16.57 -4.33
CA GLY A 358 4.72 15.76 -3.13
C GLY A 358 4.99 16.56 -1.86
N PHE A 359 5.90 17.53 -1.95
CA PHE A 359 6.15 18.48 -0.86
C PHE A 359 4.95 19.41 -0.65
N VAL A 360 4.39 19.97 -1.73
CA VAL A 360 3.19 20.83 -1.64
C VAL A 360 2.00 20.08 -1.03
N LYS A 361 1.74 18.84 -1.49
CA LYS A 361 0.69 17.96 -0.98
C LYS A 361 0.88 17.65 0.51
N HIS A 362 2.11 17.36 0.91
CA HIS A 362 2.47 17.17 2.31
C HIS A 362 2.15 18.42 3.12
N MET A 363 2.64 19.57 2.70
CA MET A 363 2.45 20.86 3.38
C MET A 363 0.97 21.24 3.50
N LEU A 364 0.20 21.18 2.43
CA LEU A 364 -1.23 21.52 2.44
C LEU A 364 -2.02 20.64 3.41
N ARG A 365 -1.75 19.32 3.43
CA ARG A 365 -2.40 18.42 4.39
C ARG A 365 -2.01 18.74 5.83
N ARG A 366 -0.77 19.14 6.08
CA ARG A 366 -0.30 19.51 7.43
C ARG A 366 -0.80 20.88 7.89
N LEU A 367 -1.04 21.80 6.96
CA LEU A 367 -1.71 23.07 7.22
C LEU A 367 -3.17 22.86 7.68
N VAL A 368 -3.91 21.96 7.03
CA VAL A 368 -5.27 21.58 7.48
C VAL A 368 -5.21 20.92 8.85
N ASN A 369 -4.32 19.94 9.05
CA ASN A 369 -4.17 19.29 10.35
C ASN A 369 -3.73 20.25 11.46
N ALA A 370 -3.11 21.39 11.15
CA ALA A 370 -2.76 22.39 12.16
C ALA A 370 -3.99 23.16 12.69
N GLU A 371 -5.15 23.08 12.03
CA GLU A 371 -6.36 23.80 12.43
C GLU A 371 -6.98 23.28 13.74
N GLN A 372 -6.67 22.04 14.13
CA GLN A 372 -7.11 21.47 15.41
C GLN A 372 -6.38 22.06 16.63
N TYR A 373 -5.28 22.79 16.42
CA TYR A 373 -4.52 23.43 17.48
C TYR A 373 -4.93 24.89 17.64
N THR A 374 -4.73 25.40 18.83
CA THR A 374 -4.97 26.76 19.28
C THR A 374 -3.66 27.41 19.76
N PRO A 375 -3.63 28.75 19.90
CA PRO A 375 -2.42 29.43 20.40
C PRO A 375 -1.96 28.98 21.79
N THR A 376 -2.87 28.50 22.66
CA THR A 376 -2.54 28.01 24.01
C THR A 376 -1.79 26.69 24.00
N ASP A 377 -1.85 25.94 22.89
CA ASP A 377 -1.16 24.66 22.75
C ASP A 377 0.34 24.82 22.49
N MET A 378 0.81 26.06 22.26
CA MET A 378 2.17 26.41 21.90
C MET A 378 2.86 27.24 22.99
N GLU A 379 4.05 26.81 23.39
CA GLU A 379 4.92 27.54 24.31
C GLU A 379 6.25 27.89 23.61
N GLU A 380 6.60 29.18 23.57
CA GLU A 380 7.91 29.64 23.07
C GLU A 380 8.98 29.48 24.16
N LEU A 381 10.07 28.76 23.86
CA LEU A 381 11.16 28.57 24.80
C LEU A 381 12.27 29.64 24.64
N PRO A 382 13.06 29.93 25.70
CA PRO A 382 14.12 30.94 25.65
C PRO A 382 15.32 30.60 24.74
N LEU A 383 15.49 29.32 24.38
CA LEU A 383 16.57 28.86 23.52
C LEU A 383 16.34 29.33 22.08
N LYS A 384 17.44 29.57 21.34
CA LYS A 384 17.43 30.39 20.12
C LYS A 384 16.36 30.02 19.09
N VAL A 385 15.95 28.76 18.92
CA VAL A 385 14.65 28.49 18.29
C VAL A 385 14.06 27.14 18.74
N CYS A 386 13.33 27.10 19.84
CA CYS A 386 12.56 25.92 20.23
C CYS A 386 11.12 26.30 20.63
N LEU A 387 10.13 25.56 20.14
CA LEU A 387 8.73 25.69 20.57
C LEU A 387 8.22 24.32 21.06
N ARG A 388 7.49 24.31 22.18
CA ARG A 388 6.76 23.11 22.64
C ARG A 388 5.33 23.17 22.15
N ILE A 389 4.85 22.06 21.61
CA ILE A 389 3.46 21.89 21.16
C ILE A 389 2.90 20.61 21.77
N HIS A 390 1.70 20.69 22.35
CA HIS A 390 1.02 19.54 22.95
C HIS A 390 0.75 18.43 21.91
N SER A 391 0.79 17.18 22.33
CA SER A 391 0.53 16.05 21.46
C SER A 391 -0.96 15.80 21.30
N GLU A 392 -1.39 15.48 20.08
CA GLU A 392 -2.74 14.97 19.82
C GLU A 392 -3.12 13.69 20.58
N ARG A 393 -2.14 12.93 21.08
CA ARG A 393 -2.38 11.60 21.69
C ARG A 393 -2.56 11.65 23.20
N SER A 394 -1.99 12.66 23.85
CA SER A 394 -1.98 12.82 25.29
C SER A 394 -1.61 14.26 25.61
N ASP A 395 -2.31 14.85 26.58
CA ASP A 395 -2.01 16.19 27.08
C ASP A 395 -0.65 16.24 27.80
N ASP A 396 -0.14 15.09 28.28
CA ASP A 396 1.15 15.00 28.96
C ASP A 396 2.34 14.93 27.99
N ASP A 397 2.11 14.55 26.73
CA ASP A 397 3.16 14.41 25.72
C ASP A 397 3.40 15.73 25.00
N LEU A 398 4.66 16.18 24.94
CA LEU A 398 5.04 17.43 24.30
C LEU A 398 6.02 17.19 23.14
N TYR A 399 5.74 17.79 21.99
CA TYR A 399 6.65 17.81 20.86
C TYR A 399 7.48 19.08 20.87
N THR A 400 8.78 18.95 20.61
CA THR A 400 9.68 20.09 20.47
C THR A 400 9.95 20.33 18.99
N VAL A 401 9.79 21.58 18.55
CA VAL A 401 10.10 22.05 17.19
C VAL A 401 11.32 22.95 17.25
N ASP A 402 12.36 22.63 16.48
CA ASP A 402 13.60 23.40 16.38
C ASP A 402 13.75 23.96 14.95
N PHE A 403 14.00 25.27 14.82
CA PHE A 403 14.24 25.90 13.50
C PHE A 403 15.72 26.14 13.20
N THR A 404 16.62 26.12 14.19
CA THR A 404 18.06 26.27 13.97
C THR A 404 18.59 25.08 13.17
N LYS A 405 18.18 23.88 13.59
CA LYS A 405 18.33 22.62 12.87
C LYS A 405 16.92 22.11 12.65
N PRO A 406 16.25 22.48 11.53
CA PRO A 406 14.86 22.15 11.25
C PRO A 406 14.54 20.72 11.62
N SER A 407 13.88 20.56 12.76
CA SER A 407 13.55 19.26 13.33
C SER A 407 12.33 19.34 14.23
N CYS A 408 11.65 18.21 14.36
CA CYS A 408 10.60 18.05 15.35
C CYS A 408 10.69 16.64 15.93
N THR A 409 10.44 16.51 17.23
CA THR A 409 10.47 15.20 17.92
C THR A 409 9.34 14.26 17.50
N CYS A 410 8.36 14.75 16.74
CA CYS A 410 7.21 13.95 16.34
C CYS A 410 7.54 12.89 15.26
N PRO A 411 6.78 11.77 15.22
CA PRO A 411 6.97 10.72 14.22
C PRO A 411 6.85 11.20 12.77
N ASP A 412 5.98 12.19 12.52
CA ASP A 412 5.71 12.71 11.18
C ASP A 412 6.94 13.40 10.57
N PHE A 413 7.62 14.27 11.35
CA PHE A 413 8.86 14.90 10.91
C PHE A 413 9.96 13.88 10.75
N ARG A 414 10.11 12.95 11.71
CA ARG A 414 11.15 11.93 11.66
C ARG A 414 11.08 11.11 10.38
N LYS A 415 9.86 10.73 9.97
CA LYS A 415 9.60 9.93 8.77
C LYS A 415 9.82 10.69 7.45
N HIS A 416 9.37 11.94 7.35
CA HIS A 416 9.34 12.66 6.07
C HIS A 416 10.48 13.67 5.89
N LYS A 417 11.08 14.14 7.01
CA LYS A 417 12.05 15.25 7.04
C LYS A 417 11.55 16.54 6.42
N TYR A 418 10.23 16.67 6.26
CA TYR A 418 9.52 17.88 5.83
C TYR A 418 8.85 18.53 7.03
N PRO A 419 8.49 19.82 6.96
CA PRO A 419 7.74 20.46 8.04
C PRO A 419 6.47 19.67 8.34
N CYS A 420 6.34 19.21 9.58
CA CYS A 420 5.18 18.45 10.04
C CYS A 420 4.04 19.40 10.42
N LYS A 421 2.91 18.85 10.88
CA LYS A 421 1.78 19.65 11.40
C LYS A 421 2.21 20.64 12.48
N HIS A 422 3.16 20.28 13.36
CA HIS A 422 3.64 21.18 14.43
C HIS A 422 4.39 22.39 13.86
N PHE A 423 5.18 22.24 12.79
CA PHE A 423 5.72 23.41 12.07
C PHE A 423 4.61 24.28 11.50
N CYS A 424 3.56 23.67 10.94
CA CYS A 424 2.41 24.40 10.41
C CYS A 424 1.61 25.16 11.49
N VAL A 425 1.53 24.62 12.72
CA VAL A 425 0.98 25.33 13.89
C VAL A 425 1.81 26.59 14.17
N VAL A 426 3.14 26.46 14.20
CA VAL A 426 4.03 27.62 14.39
C VAL A 426 3.84 28.65 13.27
N PHE A 427 3.78 28.22 12.00
CA PHE A 427 3.55 29.13 10.86
C PHE A 427 2.23 29.88 10.91
N LYS A 428 1.25 29.38 11.68
CA LYS A 428 -0.08 29.97 11.82
C LYS A 428 -0.16 30.93 13.00
N TYR A 429 0.48 30.60 14.13
CA TYR A 429 0.26 31.32 15.39
C TYR A 429 1.48 32.07 15.93
N SER A 430 2.69 31.84 15.41
CA SER A 430 3.86 32.62 15.81
C SER A 430 4.02 33.85 14.92
N ASP A 431 4.16 35.02 15.53
CA ASP A 431 4.48 36.27 14.83
C ASP A 431 5.97 36.34 14.42
N ARG A 432 6.82 35.48 15.01
CA ARG A 432 8.28 35.49 14.83
C ARG A 432 8.77 34.44 13.84
N TRP A 433 8.09 33.29 13.82
CA TRP A 433 8.56 32.10 13.12
C TRP A 433 7.60 31.69 12.01
N GLY A 434 8.07 31.76 10.77
CA GLY A 434 7.34 31.33 9.58
C GLY A 434 8.13 30.37 8.74
N PHE A 435 7.56 29.97 7.60
CA PHE A 435 8.24 29.13 6.62
C PHE A 435 9.54 29.77 6.12
N SER A 436 9.54 31.10 5.94
CA SER A 436 10.72 31.89 5.54
C SER A 436 11.81 31.98 6.61
N SER A 437 11.48 31.69 7.87
CA SER A 437 12.44 31.66 8.99
C SER A 437 13.28 30.38 9.02
N LEU A 438 12.95 29.38 8.19
CA LEU A 438 13.75 28.17 8.07
C LEU A 438 15.09 28.46 7.35
N PRO A 439 16.20 27.82 7.74
CA PRO A 439 17.50 27.97 7.08
C PRO A 439 17.44 27.69 5.58
N GLN A 440 18.09 28.54 4.78
CA GLN A 440 18.15 28.36 3.32
C GLN A 440 18.78 27.03 2.91
N SER A 441 19.75 26.52 3.69
CA SER A 441 20.32 25.18 3.49
C SER A 441 19.27 24.07 3.55
N TYR A 442 18.22 24.23 4.38
CA TYR A 442 17.09 23.30 4.44
C TYR A 442 16.09 23.55 3.30
N LEU A 443 15.74 24.81 3.03
CA LEU A 443 14.77 25.15 1.99
C LEU A 443 15.25 24.83 0.57
N ASN A 444 16.57 24.82 0.35
CA ASN A 444 17.19 24.54 -0.94
C ASN A 444 17.49 23.05 -1.17
N ARG A 445 17.05 22.17 -0.26
CA ARG A 445 17.20 20.71 -0.43
C ARG A 445 16.53 20.24 -1.72
N PRO A 446 17.14 19.30 -2.48
CA PRO A 446 16.57 18.78 -3.73
C PRO A 446 15.17 18.19 -3.60
N GLN A 447 14.77 17.79 -2.39
CA GLN A 447 13.45 17.25 -2.09
C GLN A 447 12.37 18.35 -1.93
N ILE A 448 12.76 19.61 -1.74
CA ILE A 448 11.90 20.77 -1.46
C ILE A 448 11.89 21.77 -2.63
N THR A 449 12.92 21.76 -3.47
CA THR A 449 13.03 22.61 -4.67
C THR A 449 12.80 21.81 -5.95
N LEU A 450 12.25 22.46 -6.97
CA LEU A 450 12.32 21.94 -8.33
C LEU A 450 13.73 22.22 -8.87
N GLY A 451 14.37 21.22 -9.48
CA GLY A 451 15.67 21.43 -10.12
C GLY A 451 15.54 22.52 -11.19
N SER A 452 16.40 23.54 -11.12
CA SER A 452 16.50 24.56 -12.17
C SER A 452 17.05 23.89 -13.43
N CYS A 453 16.22 23.76 -14.47
CA CYS A 453 16.74 23.54 -15.81
C CYS A 453 17.33 24.88 -16.28
N PRO A 454 18.62 24.97 -16.65
CA PRO A 454 19.11 26.14 -17.34
C PRO A 454 18.28 26.31 -18.63
N GLU A 455 17.61 27.44 -18.79
CA GLU A 455 16.83 27.76 -20.00
C GLU A 455 17.69 27.74 -21.29
N SER A 456 19.01 27.76 -21.16
CA SER A 456 19.98 27.84 -22.26
C SER A 456 20.14 26.57 -23.10
N GLU A 457 19.67 25.40 -22.65
CA GLU A 457 19.85 24.14 -23.40
C GLU A 457 18.68 23.80 -24.35
N TYR A 458 17.61 24.60 -24.35
CA TYR A 458 16.47 24.39 -25.26
C TYR A 458 16.72 24.77 -26.73
N LYS A 459 17.92 25.25 -27.10
CA LYS A 459 18.25 25.67 -28.47
C LYS A 459 18.55 24.53 -29.47
N PHE A 460 18.39 23.27 -29.10
CA PHE A 460 18.54 22.14 -30.03
C PHE A 460 17.19 21.52 -30.46
N ARG A 461 16.19 22.35 -30.73
CA ARG A 461 14.98 21.95 -31.46
C ARG A 461 14.51 23.09 -32.35
N ASP A 462 15.18 23.25 -33.49
CA ASP A 462 14.59 23.72 -34.74
C ASP A 462 15.61 23.47 -35.86
N SER A 463 15.65 22.23 -36.36
CA SER A 463 16.18 21.94 -37.69
C SER A 463 15.30 20.84 -38.27
N PRO A 464 14.48 21.15 -39.28
CA PRO A 464 13.74 20.13 -40.01
C PRO A 464 14.73 19.15 -40.62
N CYS A 465 14.44 17.87 -40.45
CA CYS A 465 15.14 16.75 -41.07
C CYS A 465 15.24 17.01 -42.59
N GLN A 466 16.38 17.51 -43.07
CA GLN A 466 16.70 17.52 -44.48
C GLN A 466 17.34 16.17 -44.83
N SER A 467 16.55 15.38 -45.56
CA SER A 467 16.99 14.37 -46.55
C SER A 467 18.19 13.50 -46.16
N ALA A 468 17.92 12.36 -45.54
CA ALA A 468 18.79 11.19 -45.69
C ALA A 468 18.42 10.46 -46.99
N GLN A 469 19.31 10.51 -47.98
CA GLN A 469 19.24 9.64 -49.15
C GLN A 469 19.49 8.17 -48.75
N PRO A 470 18.86 7.20 -49.42
CA PRO A 470 18.99 5.80 -49.08
C PRO A 470 20.32 5.22 -49.59
N PHE A 471 21.04 4.51 -48.72
CA PHE A 471 21.98 3.45 -49.07
C PHE A 471 21.72 2.24 -48.18
#